data_AF-A0A2M6GER0-F1
#
_entry.id   AF-A0A2M6GER0-F1
#
_cell.length_a   1.000
_cell.length_b   1.000
_cell.length_c   1.000
_cell.angle_alpha   90.00
_cell.angle_beta   90.00
_cell.angle_gamma   90.00
#
_symmetry.space_group_name_H-M   'P 1'
#
loop_
_entity.id
_entity.type
_entity.pdbx_description
1 polymer ?
#
loop_
_entity_poly.entity_id
_entity_poly.type
_entity_poly.pdbx_seq_one_letter_code
_entity_poly.pdbx_strand_id
1 'polypeptide(L)'
;MNKKLVSIFNKVMFVIVAVVAILSIVAFFYMRQAKFGKSPAGKRLEIIKRSPHYKNGAFQNIHHTPPFTEGYHMLGIMYEMLFKKVKNQVPTDSIPAIKTNLRNMPAEQDILVWFGHSSYFMQLNGKRFLVDPVFSGNASPVPGSNKAFKGSDRYTVHDLPAIDYLLISHDHYDHVDYET
;
A
#
# COMPACT_ATOMS: atom_id res chain seq x y z
N MET A 1 1.45 -44.33 28.67
CA MET A 1 0.85 -43.45 27.64
C MET A 1 0.18 -44.30 26.57
N ASN A 2 -1.09 -44.06 26.25
CA ASN A 2 -1.87 -44.91 25.33
C ASN A 2 -1.31 -44.83 23.89
N LYS A 3 -0.89 -45.95 23.29
CA LYS A 3 -0.30 -46.00 21.94
C LYS A 3 -1.21 -45.37 20.87
N LYS A 4 -2.54 -45.43 21.06
CA LYS A 4 -3.54 -44.80 20.18
C LYS A 4 -3.47 -43.27 20.27
N LEU A 5 -3.31 -42.71 21.47
CA LEU A 5 -3.15 -41.27 21.68
C LEU A 5 -1.86 -40.75 21.05
N VAL A 6 -0.74 -41.47 21.17
CA VAL A 6 0.53 -41.10 20.53
C VAL A 6 0.42 -41.12 19.01
N SER A 7 -0.25 -42.13 18.44
CA SER A 7 -0.48 -42.22 16.99
C SER A 7 -1.34 -41.06 16.46
N ILE A 8 -2.41 -40.71 17.18
CA ILE A 8 -3.27 -39.56 16.83
C ILE A 8 -2.47 -38.26 16.91
N PHE A 9 -1.74 -38.05 18.00
CA PHE A 9 -0.89 -36.86 18.17
C PHE A 9 0.12 -36.71 17.03
N ASN A 10 0.81 -37.79 16.65
CA ASN A 10 1.77 -37.76 15.55
C ASN A 10 1.11 -37.44 14.20
N LYS A 11 -0.08 -37.97 13.93
CA LYS A 11 -0.84 -37.64 12.70
C LYS A 11 -1.27 -36.18 12.68
N VAL A 12 -1.78 -35.66 13.80
CA VAL A 12 -2.17 -34.24 13.93
C VAL A 12 -0.95 -33.35 13.75
N MET A 13 0.16 -33.67 14.41
CA MET A 13 1.42 -32.93 14.27
C MET A 13 1.91 -32.93 12.82
N PHE A 14 1.87 -34.09 12.15
CA PHE A 14 2.23 -34.19 10.73
C PHE A 14 1.35 -33.31 9.85
N VAL A 15 0.04 -33.31 10.07
CA VAL A 15 -0.89 -32.45 9.32
C VAL A 15 -0.60 -30.96 9.57
N ILE A 16 -0.35 -30.57 10.83
CA ILE A 16 0.00 -29.17 11.16
C ILE A 16 1.27 -28.76 10.45
N VAL A 17 2.33 -29.58 10.52
CA VAL A 17 3.61 -29.30 9.86
C VAL A 17 3.43 -29.22 8.33
N ALA A 18 2.66 -30.14 7.74
CA ALA A 18 2.37 -30.12 6.30
C ALA A 18 1.63 -28.84 5.89
N VAL A 19 0.62 -28.40 6.66
CA VAL A 19 -0.10 -27.15 6.41
C VAL A 19 0.82 -25.94 6.52
N VAL A 20 1.64 -25.86 7.57
CA VAL A 20 2.61 -24.77 7.75
C VAL A 20 3.62 -24.74 6.60
N ALA A 21 4.11 -25.90 6.16
CA ALA A 21 5.02 -25.99 5.03
C ALA A 21 4.37 -25.50 3.73
N ILE A 22 3.12 -25.92 3.45
CA ILE A 22 2.37 -25.46 2.28
C ILE A 22 2.14 -23.95 2.34
N LEU A 23 1.68 -23.41 3.48
CA LEU A 23 1.47 -21.97 3.65
C LEU A 23 2.76 -21.17 3.47
N SER A 24 3.88 -21.68 3.97
CA SER A 24 5.19 -21.05 3.80
C SER A 24 5.63 -21.02 2.35
N ILE A 25 5.39 -22.11 1.61
CA ILE A 25 5.68 -22.17 0.16
C ILE A 25 4.81 -21.19 -0.61
N VAL A 26 3.50 -21.17 -0.35
CA VAL A 26 2.56 -20.23 -0.98
C VAL A 26 2.96 -18.79 -0.69
N ALA A 27 3.23 -18.46 0.58
CA ALA A 27 3.69 -17.14 0.99
C ALA A 27 5.01 -16.76 0.29
N PHE A 28 5.97 -17.69 0.21
CA PHE A 28 7.25 -17.46 -0.47
C PHE A 28 7.06 -17.08 -1.94
N PHE A 29 6.22 -17.81 -2.68
CA PHE A 29 5.95 -17.47 -4.09
C PHE A 29 5.10 -16.21 -4.24
N TYR A 30 4.16 -15.98 -3.32
CA TYR A 30 3.32 -14.78 -3.32
C TYR A 30 4.14 -13.50 -3.11
N MET A 31 5.06 -13.49 -2.13
CA MET A 31 5.95 -12.36 -1.82
C MET A 31 6.97 -12.05 -2.93
N ARG A 32 7.09 -12.91 -3.96
CA ARG A 32 7.98 -12.68 -5.12
C ARG A 32 7.28 -12.05 -6.33
N GLN A 33 6.00 -11.74 -6.22
CA GLN A 33 5.27 -11.01 -7.25
C GLN A 33 5.81 -9.58 -7.40
N ALA A 34 5.72 -9.00 -8.59
CA ALA A 34 6.25 -7.67 -8.91
C ALA A 34 5.69 -6.56 -8.00
N LYS A 35 4.46 -6.73 -7.53
CA LYS A 35 3.75 -5.79 -6.66
C LYS A 35 4.49 -5.50 -5.33
N PHE A 36 5.29 -6.45 -4.83
CA PHE A 36 6.07 -6.27 -3.59
C PHE A 36 7.39 -5.51 -3.81
N GLY A 37 7.70 -5.10 -5.03
CA GLY A 37 8.94 -4.40 -5.35
C GLY A 37 10.18 -5.28 -5.17
N LYS A 38 11.35 -4.63 -5.18
CA LYS A 38 12.66 -5.27 -4.99
C LYS A 38 13.62 -4.31 -4.32
N SER A 39 14.50 -4.84 -3.47
CA SER A 39 15.62 -4.07 -2.92
C SER A 39 16.53 -3.54 -4.05
N PRO A 40 17.14 -2.35 -3.89
CA PRO A 40 18.03 -1.78 -4.88
C PRO A 40 19.25 -2.69 -5.12
N ALA A 41 19.62 -2.87 -6.39
CA ALA A 41 20.77 -3.67 -6.80
C ALA A 41 21.51 -3.04 -7.99
N GLY A 42 22.73 -3.50 -8.26
CA GLY A 42 23.55 -3.06 -9.39
C GLY A 42 23.73 -1.54 -9.43
N LYS A 43 23.58 -0.94 -10.63
CA LYS A 43 23.75 0.51 -10.84
C LYS A 43 22.88 1.36 -9.90
N ARG A 44 21.65 0.93 -9.59
CA ARG A 44 20.75 1.68 -8.70
C ARG A 44 21.30 1.75 -7.28
N LEU A 45 21.81 0.63 -6.77
CA LEU A 45 22.45 0.59 -5.46
C LEU A 45 23.71 1.45 -5.43
N GLU A 46 24.52 1.42 -6.48
CA GLU A 46 25.73 2.27 -6.57
C GLU A 46 25.40 3.76 -6.58
N ILE A 47 24.29 4.17 -7.20
CA ILE A 47 23.80 5.56 -7.11
C ILE A 47 23.39 5.90 -5.68
N ILE A 48 22.64 5.01 -4.99
CA ILE A 48 22.20 5.24 -3.61
C ILE A 48 23.41 5.38 -2.66
N LYS A 49 24.42 4.52 -2.81
CA LYS A 49 25.66 4.54 -2.01
C LYS A 49 26.48 5.83 -2.18
N ARG A 50 26.37 6.50 -3.33
CA ARG A 50 27.05 7.79 -3.58
C ARG A 50 26.42 8.97 -2.85
N SER A 51 25.22 8.80 -2.28
CA SER A 51 24.59 9.85 -1.49
C SER A 51 25.43 10.19 -0.26
N PRO A 52 25.64 11.47 0.07
CA PRO A 52 26.29 11.87 1.33
C PRO A 52 25.49 11.43 2.57
N HIS A 53 24.24 11.02 2.39
CA HIS A 53 23.36 10.51 3.44
C HIS A 53 23.37 8.99 3.55
N TYR A 54 24.09 8.27 2.69
CA TYR A 54 24.26 6.82 2.84
C TYR A 54 25.46 6.53 3.75
N LYS A 55 25.20 6.15 5.00
CA LYS A 55 26.21 5.91 6.04
C LYS A 55 25.88 4.65 6.83
N ASN A 56 26.90 3.90 7.23
CA ASN A 56 26.74 2.67 8.04
C ASN A 56 25.79 1.62 7.41
N GLY A 57 25.79 1.51 6.07
CA GLY A 57 25.00 0.52 5.34
C GLY A 57 23.52 0.89 5.08
N ALA A 58 23.07 2.09 5.49
CA ALA A 58 21.72 2.56 5.26
C ALA A 58 21.66 4.06 4.90
N PHE A 59 20.54 4.49 4.35
CA PHE A 59 20.26 5.91 4.20
C PHE A 59 19.88 6.51 5.56
N GLN A 60 20.43 7.68 5.88
CA GLN A 60 20.15 8.42 7.11
C GLN A 60 19.47 9.75 6.76
N ASN A 61 18.27 9.95 7.29
CA ASN A 61 17.52 11.19 7.10
C ASN A 61 18.29 12.41 7.64
N ILE A 62 18.05 13.57 7.04
CA ILE A 62 18.65 14.85 7.46
C ILE A 62 18.20 15.20 8.88
N HIS A 63 16.92 14.97 9.17
CA HIS A 63 16.32 15.18 10.47
C HIS A 63 16.09 13.84 11.16
N HIS A 64 16.17 13.83 12.48
CA HIS A 64 15.79 12.65 13.26
C HIS A 64 14.31 12.30 12.99
N THR A 65 14.09 11.11 12.45
CA THR A 65 12.75 10.58 12.14
C THR A 65 12.65 9.22 12.80
N PRO A 66 12.18 9.13 14.06
CA PRO A 66 12.03 7.85 14.71
C PRO A 66 10.99 7.01 13.95
N PRO A 67 11.19 5.68 13.86
CA PRO A 67 10.26 4.80 13.14
C PRO A 67 8.89 4.67 13.83
N PHE A 68 8.79 5.10 15.09
CA PHE A 68 7.56 5.06 15.88
C PHE A 68 7.35 6.40 16.59
N THR A 69 6.07 6.74 16.76
CA THR A 69 5.64 7.82 17.66
C THR A 69 6.10 7.52 19.10
N GLU A 70 6.40 8.57 19.86
CA GLU A 70 6.78 8.45 21.26
C GLU A 70 5.76 7.64 22.07
N GLY A 71 6.24 6.70 22.88
CA GLY A 71 5.40 5.78 23.67
C GLY A 71 4.88 4.55 22.91
N TYR A 72 5.05 4.48 21.58
CA TYR A 72 4.65 3.34 20.77
C TYR A 72 5.84 2.44 20.42
N HIS A 73 5.57 1.14 20.35
CA HIS A 73 6.53 0.13 19.91
C HIS A 73 5.78 -0.94 19.09
N MET A 74 6.51 -1.69 18.27
CA MET A 74 5.94 -2.62 17.31
C MET A 74 4.91 -3.58 17.92
N LEU A 75 5.22 -4.23 19.05
CA LEU A 75 4.32 -5.19 19.70
C LEU A 75 3.00 -4.55 20.15
N GLY A 76 3.07 -3.34 20.73
CA GLY A 76 1.89 -2.58 21.12
C GLY A 76 1.01 -2.23 19.91
N ILE A 77 1.62 -1.74 18.83
CA ILE A 77 0.88 -1.42 17.58
C ILE A 77 0.22 -2.68 17.01
N MET A 78 0.93 -3.81 16.95
CA MET A 78 0.36 -5.09 16.49
C MET A 78 -0.81 -5.55 17.36
N TYR A 79 -0.68 -5.43 18.69
CA TYR A 79 -1.77 -5.74 19.61
C TYR A 79 -2.99 -4.84 19.37
N GLU A 80 -2.77 -3.53 19.20
CA GLU A 80 -3.86 -2.60 18.91
C GLU A 80 -4.54 -2.92 17.57
N MET A 81 -3.78 -3.16 16.50
CA MET A 81 -4.35 -3.49 15.19
C MET A 81 -5.20 -4.78 15.21
N LEU A 82 -4.81 -5.78 16.00
CA LEU A 82 -5.49 -7.08 16.04
C LEU A 82 -6.68 -7.11 17.01
N PHE A 83 -6.60 -6.40 18.13
CA PHE A 83 -7.54 -6.58 19.25
C PHE A 83 -8.29 -5.31 19.65
N LYS A 84 -7.78 -4.11 19.33
CA LYS A 84 -8.43 -2.85 19.70
C LYS A 84 -9.49 -2.51 18.68
N LYS A 85 -10.74 -2.37 19.14
CA LYS A 85 -11.83 -1.86 18.32
C LYS A 85 -11.75 -0.34 18.26
N VAL A 86 -11.62 0.21 17.06
CA VAL A 86 -11.64 1.65 16.83
C VAL A 86 -13.07 2.08 16.50
N LYS A 87 -13.62 2.97 17.32
CA LYS A 87 -14.95 3.54 17.09
C LYS A 87 -14.90 4.43 15.84
N ASN A 88 -15.92 4.33 14.97
CA ASN A 88 -16.07 5.14 13.76
C ASN A 88 -14.93 4.99 12.73
N GLN A 89 -14.26 3.83 12.68
CA GLN A 89 -13.21 3.55 11.69
C GLN A 89 -13.75 3.42 10.26
N VAL A 90 -15.02 3.02 10.12
CA VAL A 90 -15.69 2.85 8.83
C VAL A 90 -16.92 3.76 8.81
N PRO A 91 -17.12 4.55 7.73
CA PRO A 91 -18.34 5.33 7.55
C PRO A 91 -19.60 4.45 7.60
N THR A 92 -20.69 4.97 8.17
CA THR A 92 -21.99 4.27 8.18
C THR A 92 -22.62 4.17 6.80
N ASP A 93 -22.36 5.17 5.97
CA ASP A 93 -22.96 5.33 4.65
C ASP A 93 -21.90 5.53 3.57
N SER A 94 -22.35 5.53 2.31
CA SER A 94 -21.49 5.84 1.17
C SER A 94 -20.96 7.26 1.28
N ILE A 95 -19.67 7.46 1.01
CA ILE A 95 -19.07 8.78 0.88
C ILE A 95 -19.70 9.48 -0.33
N PRO A 96 -20.27 10.68 -0.17
CA PRO A 96 -20.75 11.48 -1.29
C PRO A 96 -19.59 11.88 -2.18
N ALA A 97 -19.71 11.62 -3.49
CA ALA A 97 -18.65 11.91 -4.46
C ALA A 97 -19.23 12.51 -5.74
N ILE A 98 -18.53 13.53 -6.27
CA ILE A 98 -18.86 14.20 -7.52
C ILE A 98 -17.99 13.61 -8.63
N LYS A 99 -18.61 13.16 -9.72
CA LYS A 99 -17.92 12.68 -10.91
C LYS A 99 -17.80 13.80 -11.94
N THR A 100 -16.60 14.30 -12.13
CA THR A 100 -16.24 15.35 -13.09
C THR A 100 -15.64 14.69 -14.34
N ASN A 101 -16.02 15.15 -15.52
CA ASN A 101 -15.43 14.68 -16.77
C ASN A 101 -14.07 15.33 -17.01
N LEU A 102 -13.00 14.68 -16.54
CA LEU A 102 -11.63 15.20 -16.60
C LEU A 102 -11.08 15.32 -18.02
N ARG A 103 -11.62 14.55 -18.97
CA ARG A 103 -11.13 14.53 -20.37
C ARG A 103 -11.52 15.76 -21.16
N ASN A 104 -12.65 16.38 -20.82
CA ASN A 104 -13.22 17.50 -21.55
C ASN A 104 -13.01 18.85 -20.83
N MET A 105 -12.04 18.93 -19.91
CA MET A 105 -11.73 20.17 -19.20
C MET A 105 -10.84 21.08 -20.07
N PRO A 106 -11.17 22.39 -20.19
CA PRO A 106 -10.30 23.38 -20.84
C PRO A 106 -8.93 23.39 -20.18
N ALA A 107 -7.85 23.43 -20.95
CA ALA A 107 -6.49 23.31 -20.43
C ALA A 107 -6.06 24.55 -19.61
N GLU A 108 -6.65 25.69 -19.93
CA GLU A 108 -6.35 27.00 -19.34
C GLU A 108 -6.96 27.17 -17.94
N GLN A 109 -7.86 26.26 -17.54
CA GLN A 109 -8.48 26.30 -16.24
C GLN A 109 -7.64 25.54 -15.20
N ASP A 110 -7.26 26.22 -14.14
CA ASP A 110 -6.65 25.57 -13.00
C ASP A 110 -7.72 24.81 -12.20
N ILE A 111 -7.46 23.52 -11.93
CA ILE A 111 -8.40 22.64 -11.23
C ILE A 111 -7.66 21.65 -10.34
N LEU A 112 -8.24 21.36 -9.18
CA LEU A 112 -7.86 20.25 -8.33
C LEU A 112 -9.07 19.33 -8.14
N VAL A 113 -8.91 18.05 -8.46
CA VAL A 113 -9.90 17.01 -8.19
C VAL A 113 -9.30 16.03 -7.21
N TRP A 114 -9.88 15.96 -6.03
CA TRP A 114 -9.51 15.03 -4.99
C TRP A 114 -10.31 13.74 -5.14
N PHE A 115 -9.61 12.60 -5.25
CA PHE A 115 -10.24 11.28 -5.41
C PHE A 115 -10.48 10.58 -4.06
N GLY A 116 -9.88 11.08 -2.99
CA GLY A 116 -9.87 10.45 -1.67
C GLY A 116 -8.45 10.08 -1.26
N HIS A 117 -8.22 9.97 0.06
CA HIS A 117 -6.90 9.74 0.65
C HIS A 117 -5.85 10.70 0.07
N SER A 118 -4.74 10.19 -0.47
CA SER A 118 -3.67 10.97 -1.07
C SER A 118 -3.74 11.08 -2.59
N SER A 119 -4.78 10.51 -3.23
CA SER A 119 -4.92 10.55 -4.70
C SER A 119 -5.60 11.83 -5.16
N TYR A 120 -4.95 12.57 -6.05
CA TYR A 120 -5.54 13.76 -6.67
C TYR A 120 -5.00 14.03 -8.08
N PHE A 121 -5.88 14.61 -8.90
CA PHE A 121 -5.54 15.20 -10.20
C PHE A 121 -5.45 16.70 -10.04
N MET A 122 -4.41 17.30 -10.61
CA MET A 122 -4.29 18.76 -10.70
C MET A 122 -4.04 19.17 -12.15
N GLN A 123 -4.70 20.23 -12.59
CA GLN A 123 -4.32 20.96 -13.78
C GLN A 123 -3.89 22.35 -13.33
N LEU A 124 -2.67 22.74 -13.68
CA LEU A 124 -2.09 24.04 -13.33
C LEU A 124 -1.31 24.57 -14.53
N ASN A 125 -1.64 25.79 -15.00
CA ASN A 125 -0.99 26.43 -16.14
C ASN A 125 -0.93 25.53 -17.39
N GLY A 126 -2.03 24.84 -17.72
CA GLY A 126 -2.08 23.93 -18.87
C GLY A 126 -1.34 22.61 -18.69
N LYS A 127 -0.81 22.30 -17.50
CA LYS A 127 -0.12 21.04 -17.19
C LYS A 127 -0.94 20.17 -16.25
N ARG A 128 -0.94 18.86 -16.54
CA ARG A 128 -1.72 17.86 -15.81
C ARG A 128 -0.83 16.98 -14.95
N PHE A 129 -1.11 16.98 -13.66
CA PHE A 129 -0.40 16.23 -12.63
C PHE A 129 -1.34 15.17 -12.06
N LEU A 130 -0.83 13.95 -11.92
CA LEU A 130 -1.46 12.89 -11.16
C LEU A 130 -0.58 12.60 -9.95
N VAL A 131 -1.16 12.61 -8.76
CA VAL A 131 -0.42 12.41 -7.51
C VAL A 131 -0.96 11.19 -6.78
N ASP A 132 -0.03 10.33 -6.35
CA ASP A 132 -0.26 9.14 -5.54
C ASP A 132 -1.53 8.35 -5.94
N PRO A 133 -1.66 7.90 -7.20
CA PRO A 133 -2.91 7.38 -7.72
C PRO A 133 -3.21 5.96 -7.22
N VAL A 134 -4.41 5.77 -6.68
CA VAL A 134 -4.95 4.47 -6.25
C VAL A 134 -6.38 4.32 -6.79
N PHE A 135 -6.53 3.56 -7.88
CA PHE A 135 -7.80 3.39 -8.60
C PHE A 135 -8.32 1.95 -8.69
N SER A 136 -7.63 0.95 -8.12
CA SER A 136 -8.15 -0.44 -8.06
C SER A 136 -9.23 -0.66 -7.00
N GLY A 137 -9.44 0.31 -6.11
CA GLY A 137 -10.32 0.17 -4.94
C GLY A 137 -9.73 -0.68 -3.81
N ASN A 138 -8.43 -1.00 -3.85
CA ASN A 138 -7.74 -1.85 -2.88
C ASN A 138 -6.33 -1.35 -2.56
N ALA A 139 -6.16 -0.65 -1.43
CA ALA A 139 -4.87 -0.11 -1.00
C ALA A 139 -4.05 -1.18 -0.24
N SER A 140 -3.77 -2.31 -0.90
CA SER A 140 -3.04 -3.45 -0.34
C SER A 140 -2.52 -4.40 -1.43
N PRO A 141 -1.41 -5.14 -1.20
CA PRO A 141 -0.99 -6.22 -2.09
C PRO A 141 -1.99 -7.38 -2.15
N VAL A 142 -2.80 -7.54 -1.08
CA VAL A 142 -3.75 -8.64 -0.89
C VAL A 142 -5.14 -8.22 -1.36
N PRO A 143 -5.70 -8.88 -2.40
CA PRO A 143 -7.03 -8.54 -2.91
C PRO A 143 -8.11 -8.66 -1.84
N GLY A 144 -9.00 -7.67 -1.79
CA GLY A 144 -10.12 -7.62 -0.84
C GLY A 144 -9.73 -7.15 0.57
N SER A 145 -8.48 -6.74 0.78
CA SER A 145 -8.01 -6.17 2.05
C SER A 145 -7.75 -4.67 1.89
N ASN A 146 -8.00 -3.89 2.95
CA ASN A 146 -7.89 -2.43 2.94
C ASN A 146 -8.59 -1.78 1.73
N LYS A 147 -9.87 -2.11 1.56
CA LYS A 147 -10.69 -1.62 0.45
C LYS A 147 -11.03 -0.14 0.60
N ALA A 148 -11.17 0.54 -0.54
CA ALA A 148 -11.76 1.87 -0.59
C ALA A 148 -13.15 1.88 0.07
N PHE A 149 -13.49 2.99 0.71
CA PHE A 149 -14.83 3.17 1.27
C PHE A 149 -15.85 3.25 0.15
N LYS A 150 -17.08 2.81 0.44
CA LYS A 150 -18.17 2.85 -0.53
C LYS A 150 -18.34 4.27 -1.06
N GLY A 151 -18.23 4.45 -2.37
CA GLY A 151 -18.41 5.74 -3.03
C GLY A 151 -17.15 6.60 -3.16
N SER A 152 -15.99 6.17 -2.64
CA SER A 152 -14.71 6.88 -2.86
C SER A 152 -13.88 6.32 -4.03
N ASP A 153 -14.35 5.27 -4.70
CA ASP A 153 -13.70 4.57 -5.82
C ASP A 153 -14.35 4.90 -7.17
N ARG A 154 -14.85 6.13 -7.34
CA ARG A 154 -15.62 6.51 -8.53
C ARG A 154 -14.79 6.71 -9.79
N TYR A 155 -13.48 6.83 -9.68
CA TYR A 155 -12.57 7.05 -10.81
C TYR A 155 -11.74 5.80 -11.09
N THR A 156 -11.55 5.56 -12.38
CA THR A 156 -10.66 4.56 -12.94
C THR A 156 -9.60 5.25 -13.79
N VAL A 157 -8.53 4.54 -14.12
CA VAL A 157 -7.50 5.03 -15.07
C VAL A 157 -8.08 5.45 -16.42
N HIS A 158 -9.20 4.86 -16.84
CA HIS A 158 -9.89 5.20 -18.08
C HIS A 158 -10.65 6.52 -18.01
N ASP A 159 -10.80 7.14 -16.85
CA ASP A 159 -11.42 8.47 -16.73
C ASP A 159 -10.40 9.60 -16.89
N LEU A 160 -9.11 9.28 -16.80
CA LEU A 160 -8.06 10.28 -16.82
C LEU A 160 -7.82 10.80 -18.25
N PRO A 161 -7.49 12.10 -18.39
CA PRO A 161 -6.86 12.62 -19.59
C PRO A 161 -5.39 12.19 -19.67
N ALA A 162 -4.69 12.61 -20.73
CA ALA A 162 -3.24 12.52 -20.77
C ALA A 162 -2.63 13.30 -19.58
N ILE A 163 -1.66 12.67 -18.90
CA ILE A 163 -0.97 13.19 -17.73
C ILE A 163 0.45 13.61 -18.14
N ASP A 164 0.85 14.84 -17.83
CA ASP A 164 2.21 15.34 -18.08
C ASP A 164 3.18 14.84 -17.00
N TYR A 165 2.73 14.81 -15.73
CA TYR A 165 3.56 14.47 -14.59
C TYR A 165 2.86 13.49 -13.64
N LEU A 166 3.53 12.38 -13.34
CA LEU A 166 3.14 11.47 -12.26
C LEU A 166 4.04 11.75 -11.05
N LEU A 167 3.43 12.12 -9.92
CA LEU A 167 4.11 12.39 -8.67
C LEU A 167 3.80 11.26 -7.68
N ILE A 168 4.84 10.57 -7.24
CA ILE A 168 4.76 9.52 -6.23
C ILE A 168 5.54 9.99 -5.01
N SER A 169 4.87 10.10 -3.86
CA SER A 169 5.50 10.54 -2.61
C SER A 169 6.38 9.45 -1.99
N HIS A 170 5.88 8.21 -1.94
CA HIS A 170 6.58 7.03 -1.42
C HIS A 170 5.89 5.74 -1.89
N ASP A 171 6.41 4.57 -1.50
CA ASP A 171 6.05 3.25 -2.05
C ASP A 171 5.05 2.45 -1.19
N HIS A 172 4.26 3.10 -0.33
CA HIS A 172 3.14 2.43 0.34
C HIS A 172 1.97 2.25 -0.62
N TYR A 173 1.19 1.17 -0.41
CA TYR A 173 0.09 0.77 -1.30
C TYR A 173 -1.09 1.74 -1.37
N ASP A 174 -1.25 2.59 -0.35
CA ASP A 174 -2.23 3.67 -0.33
C ASP A 174 -1.74 4.93 -1.08
N HIS A 175 -0.52 4.91 -1.63
CA HIS A 175 0.05 5.96 -2.48
C HIS A 175 0.47 5.44 -3.88
N VAL A 176 0.80 4.15 -3.97
CA VAL A 176 1.21 3.48 -5.21
C VAL A 176 0.51 2.14 -5.31
N ASP A 177 -0.54 2.11 -6.12
CA ASP A 177 -1.25 0.90 -6.46
C ASP A 177 -0.67 0.28 -7.74
N TYR A 178 -0.26 -0.99 -7.67
CA TYR A 178 0.36 -1.68 -8.81
C TYR A 178 -0.59 -1.88 -10.00
N GLU A 179 -1.90 -1.97 -9.76
CA GLU A 179 -2.90 -2.18 -10.82
C GLU A 179 -3.32 -0.86 -11.51
N THR A 180 -2.97 0.29 -10.91
CA THR A 180 -3.24 1.63 -11.44
C THR A 180 -2.19 2.05 -12.47
#